data_AF-A0A0F9XCY2-F1
#
_entry.id   AF-A0A0F9XCY2-F1
#
_cell.length_a   1.000
_cell.length_b   1.000
_cell.length_c   1.000
_cell.angle_alpha   90.00
_cell.angle_beta   90.00
_cell.angle_gamma   90.00
#
_symmetry.space_group_name_H-M   'P 1'
#
loop_
_entity.id
_entity.type
_entity.pdbx_description
1 polymer ?
#
loop_
_entity_poly.entity_id
_entity_poly.type
_entity_poly.pdbx_seq_one_letter_code
_entity_poly.pdbx_strand_id
1 'polypeptide(L)'
;MSRFNTGDPAIILGSKNAPEINGCYVTIKSFHGVWDIPGFGSDEVYYVERDGLAHHCRGGILFPLKPKTGIEQTSLTKTERKPKSQMANA
;
A
#
# COMPACT_ATOMS: atom_id res chain seq x y z
N MET A 1 7.74 -16.07 -0.95
CA MET A 1 8.78 -15.02 -0.97
C MET A 1 8.14 -13.71 -0.52
N SER A 2 8.82 -12.92 0.32
CA SER A 2 8.30 -11.63 0.81
C SER A 2 8.03 -10.64 -0.32
N ARG A 3 6.90 -9.91 -0.29
CA ARG A 3 6.61 -8.83 -1.26
C ARG A 3 7.60 -7.67 -1.21
N PHE A 4 8.19 -7.38 -0.05
CA PHE A 4 9.13 -6.28 0.14
C PHE A 4 10.48 -6.77 0.69
N ASN A 5 11.53 -6.00 0.43
CA ASN A 5 12.85 -6.14 1.04
C ASN A 5 13.08 -5.01 2.05
N THR A 6 13.99 -5.22 3.01
CA THR A 6 14.46 -4.15 3.88
C THR A 6 15.06 -3.01 3.05
N GLY A 7 14.67 -1.78 3.36
CA GLY A 7 15.04 -0.56 2.64
C GLY A 7 14.10 -0.19 1.49
N ASP A 8 13.13 -1.04 1.15
CA ASP A 8 12.16 -0.69 0.10
C ASP A 8 11.26 0.47 0.56
N PRO A 9 11.01 1.46 -0.30
CA PRO A 9 10.01 2.49 -0.05
C PRO A 9 8.61 1.98 -0.42
N ALA A 10 7.62 2.31 0.40
CA ALA A 10 6.21 1.99 0.17
C ALA A 10 5.27 3.13 0.60
N ILE A 11 4.02 3.09 0.15
CA ILE A 11 2.92 3.91 0.69
C ILE A 11 2.02 3.02 1.54
N ILE A 12 1.65 3.48 2.73
CA ILE A 12 0.60 2.83 3.52
C ILE A 12 -0.77 3.28 3.00
N LEU A 13 -1.56 2.35 2.47
CA LEU A 13 -2.90 2.62 1.95
C LEU A 13 -3.94 2.75 3.06
N GLY A 14 -3.80 1.99 4.15
CA GLY A 14 -4.77 2.03 5.25
C GLY A 14 -4.49 1.05 6.39
N SER A 15 -4.08 1.59 7.53
CA SER A 15 -3.94 0.93 8.82
C SER A 15 -5.04 1.42 9.77
N LYS A 16 -5.68 0.48 10.47
CA LYS A 16 -6.65 0.79 11.54
C LYS A 16 -5.96 1.09 12.88
N ASN A 17 -4.78 0.51 13.10
CA ASN A 17 -4.06 0.61 14.38
C ASN A 17 -3.13 1.84 14.41
N ALA A 18 -2.81 2.40 13.25
CA ALA A 18 -2.01 3.61 13.09
C ALA A 18 -2.62 4.45 11.96
N PRO A 19 -3.81 5.05 12.15
CA PRO A 19 -4.46 5.84 11.10
C PRO A 19 -3.66 7.08 10.69
N GLU A 20 -2.82 7.61 11.57
CA GLU A 20 -1.99 8.80 11.39
C GLU A 20 -0.87 8.64 10.34
N ILE A 21 -0.55 7.41 9.95
CA ILE A 21 0.43 7.11 8.90
C ILE A 21 -0.23 6.69 7.57
N ASN A 22 -1.56 6.74 7.47
CA ASN A 22 -2.26 6.43 6.22
C ASN A 22 -1.94 7.49 5.16
N GLY A 23 -1.67 7.04 3.93
CA GLY A 23 -1.24 7.87 2.82
C GLY A 23 0.22 8.33 2.90
N CYS A 24 0.96 7.97 3.96
CA CYS A 24 2.35 8.38 4.12
C CYS A 24 3.32 7.46 3.37
N TYR A 25 4.45 8.04 2.98
CA TYR A 25 5.63 7.32 2.54
C TYR A 25 6.32 6.67 3.75
N VAL A 26 6.66 5.40 3.63
CA VAL A 26 7.38 4.63 4.65
C VAL A 26 8.52 3.83 4.05
N THR A 27 9.47 3.48 4.90
CA THR A 27 10.56 2.55 4.55
C THR A 27 10.36 1.22 5.25
N ILE A 28 10.46 0.11 4.53
CA ILE A 28 10.41 -1.22 5.11
C ILE A 28 11.70 -1.47 5.90
N LYS A 29 11.58 -1.82 7.17
CA LYS A 29 12.74 -2.07 8.05
C LYS A 29 13.00 -3.57 8.19
N SER A 30 11.95 -4.38 8.34
CA SER A 30 12.08 -5.83 8.41
C SER A 30 10.78 -6.56 8.06
N PHE A 31 10.93 -7.80 7.60
CA PHE A 31 9.83 -8.75 7.47
C PHE A 31 9.68 -9.53 8.77
N HIS A 32 8.44 -9.63 9.27
CA HIS A 32 8.13 -10.24 10.56
C HIS A 32 7.38 -11.58 10.44
N GLY A 33 7.12 -12.05 9.22
CA GLY A 33 6.44 -13.31 8.95
C GLY A 33 5.07 -13.16 8.32
N VAL A 34 4.38 -14.28 8.20
CA VAL A 34 2.98 -14.36 7.75
C VAL A 34 2.12 -14.71 8.96
N TRP A 35 1.14 -13.87 9.25
CA TRP A 35 0.28 -13.99 10.43
C TRP A 35 -1.17 -14.15 10.01
N ASP A 36 -1.92 -14.99 10.74
CA ASP A 36 -3.37 -15.10 10.58
C ASP A 36 -4.05 -13.90 11.23
N ILE A 37 -4.66 -13.05 10.42
CA ILE A 37 -5.35 -11.84 10.87
C ILE A 37 -6.86 -12.08 10.85
N PRO A 38 -7.54 -11.93 12.01
CA PRO A 38 -8.99 -12.09 12.10
C PRO A 38 -9.73 -11.24 11.06
N GLY A 39 -10.59 -11.88 10.26
CA GLY A 39 -11.39 -11.22 9.21
C GLY A 39 -10.66 -10.92 7.89
N PHE A 40 -9.36 -11.18 7.80
CA PHE A 40 -8.56 -10.92 6.58
C PHE A 40 -7.76 -12.15 6.11
N GLY A 41 -7.68 -13.21 6.92
CA GLY A 41 -6.88 -14.39 6.61
C GLY A 41 -5.39 -14.16 6.89
N SER A 42 -4.54 -15.02 6.33
CA SER A 42 -3.09 -14.91 6.48
C SER A 42 -2.53 -13.77 5.62
N ASP A 43 -1.77 -12.86 6.21
CA ASP A 43 -1.06 -11.79 5.48
C ASP A 43 0.36 -11.63 6.01
N GLU A 44 1.22 -11.10 5.17
CA GLU A 44 2.59 -10.74 5.55
C GLU A 44 2.56 -9.56 6.53
N VAL A 45 3.45 -9.56 7.52
CA VAL A 45 3.59 -8.47 8.48
C VAL A 45 5.00 -7.89 8.35
N TYR A 46 5.05 -6.57 8.29
CA TYR A 46 6.27 -5.80 8.14
C TYR A 46 6.42 -4.79 9.28
N TYR A 47 7.66 -4.52 9.65
CA TYR A 47 8.01 -3.34 10.41
C TYR A 47 8.37 -2.23 9.44
N VAL A 48 7.72 -1.07 9.57
CA VAL A 48 7.91 0.08 8.67
C VAL A 48 8.23 1.32 9.50
N GLU A 49 9.00 2.24 8.93
CA GLU A 49 9.40 3.48 9.59
C GLU A 49 8.99 4.70 8.78
N ARG A 50 8.53 5.74 9.50
CA ARG A 50 8.26 7.08 9.00
C ARG A 50 8.85 8.08 9.99
N ASP A 51 9.70 8.99 9.53
CA ASP A 51 10.23 10.10 10.36
C ASP A 51 10.82 9.63 11.71
N GLY A 52 11.45 8.44 11.74
CA GLY A 52 12.01 7.82 12.95
C GLY A 52 11.01 7.10 13.86
N LEU A 53 9.71 7.13 13.53
CA LEU A 53 8.66 6.37 14.21
C LEU A 53 8.37 5.09 13.45
N ALA A 54 8.31 3.98 14.18
CA ALA A 54 8.20 2.67 13.57
C ALA A 54 6.94 1.92 14.00
N HIS A 55 6.29 1.31 13.01
CA HIS A 55 4.95 0.75 13.09
C HIS A 55 4.90 -0.65 12.48
N HIS A 56 3.97 -1.46 12.95
CA HIS A 56 3.64 -2.74 12.31
C HIS A 56 2.55 -2.51 11.26
N CYS A 57 2.79 -3.01 10.05
CA CYS A 57 1.85 -2.93 8.94
C CYS A 57 1.68 -4.29 8.26
N ARG A 58 0.46 -4.53 7.78
CA ARG A 58 0.18 -5.69 6.94
C ARG A 58 0.67 -5.44 5.52
N GLY A 59 1.15 -6.47 4.83
CA GLY A 59 1.61 -6.35 3.46
C GLY A 59 0.48 -5.97 2.50
N GLY A 60 -0.74 -6.45 2.72
CA GLY A 60 -1.92 -6.12 1.91
C GLY A 60 -2.30 -4.64 1.90
N ILE A 61 -1.77 -3.83 2.83
CA ILE A 61 -2.02 -2.39 2.91
C ILE A 61 -0.81 -1.55 2.51
N LEU A 62 0.26 -2.18 2.01
CA LEU A 62 1.47 -1.51 1.54
C LEU A 62 1.50 -1.52 0.02
N PHE A 63 1.69 -0.35 -0.58
CA PHE A 63 1.90 -0.19 -2.01
C PHE A 63 3.39 0.01 -2.30
N PRO A 64 4.05 -0.86 -3.10
CA PRO A 64 5.46 -0.72 -3.43
C PRO A 64 5.70 0.48 -4.36
N LEU A 65 6.70 1.31 -4.01
CA LEU A 65 7.09 2.45 -4.85
C LEU A 65 8.25 2.14 -5.78
N LYS A 66 9.04 1.12 -5.46
CA LYS A 66 9.96 0.51 -6.42
C LYS A 66 9.30 -0.76 -6.93
N PRO A 67 9.15 -0.93 -8.25
CA PRO A 67 8.75 -2.23 -8.76
C PRO A 67 9.83 -3.24 -8.37
N LYS A 68 9.44 -4.32 -7.68
CA LYS A 68 10.30 -5.51 -7.68
C LYS A 68 10.37 -5.98 -9.13
N THR A 69 11.58 -6.21 -9.62
CA THR A 69 11.80 -6.90 -10.89
C THR A 69 10.94 -8.17 -10.92
N GLY A 70 9.98 -8.24 -11.84
CA GLY A 70 9.04 -9.36 -11.98
C GLY A 70 7.62 -9.14 -11.47
N ILE A 71 7.28 -8.00 -10.86
CA ILE A 71 5.87 -7.62 -10.62
C ILE A 71 5.41 -6.74 -11.80
N GLU A 72 4.59 -7.28 -12.69
CA GLU A 72 3.94 -6.49 -13.73
C GLU A 72 3.11 -5.39 -13.08
N GLN A 73 3.56 -4.15 -13.28
CA GLN A 73 2.79 -2.97 -12.94
C GLN A 73 1.57 -2.96 -13.86
N THR A 74 0.42 -3.43 -13.36
CA THR A 74 -0.85 -3.27 -14.06
C THR A 74 -1.08 -1.78 -14.23
N SER A 75 -0.86 -1.31 -15.44
CA SER A 75 -1.09 0.09 -15.83
C SER A 75 -2.55 0.39 -15.51
N LEU A 76 -2.80 1.33 -14.60
CA LEU A 76 -4.13 1.87 -14.39
C LEU A 76 -4.56 2.45 -15.74
N THR A 77 -5.42 1.73 -16.47
CA THR A 77 -6.06 2.23 -17.67
C THR A 77 -6.86 3.44 -17.23
N LYS A 78 -6.32 4.62 -17.55
CA LYS A 78 -6.95 5.92 -17.34
C LYS A 78 -8.30 5.86 -18.06
N THR A 79 -9.35 5.57 -17.32
CA THR A 79 -10.70 5.63 -17.86
C THR A 79 -10.98 7.10 -18.08
N GLU A 80 -10.86 7.56 -19.32
CA GLU A 80 -11.21 8.92 -19.71
C GLU A 80 -12.66 9.17 -19.30
N ARG A 81 -12.85 10.02 -18.29
CA ARG A 81 -14.18 10.51 -17.94
C ARG A 81 -14.63 11.40 -19.10
N LYS A 82 -15.56 10.91 -19.93
CA LYS A 82 -16.27 11.77 -20.87
C LYS A 82 -16.98 12.88 -20.08
N PRO A 83 -16.85 14.15 -20.48
CA PRO A 83 -17.63 15.22 -19.86
C PRO A 83 -19.11 14.96 -20.11
N LYS A 84 -19.93 15.03 -19.04
CA LYS A 84 -21.39 15.05 -19.17
C LYS A 84 -21.75 16.30 -19.96
N SER A 85 -22.22 16.14 -21.19
CA SER A 85 -22.89 17.22 -21.92
C SER A 85 -24.04 17.74 -21.05
N GLN A 86 -23.99 19.03 -20.70
CA GLN A 86 -25.07 19.71 -20.02
C GLN A 86 -26.33 19.60 -20.86
N MET A 87 -27.42 19.10 -20.27
CA MET A 87 -28.76 19.30 -20.81
C MET A 87 -29.03 20.81 -20.80
N ALA A 88 -29.01 21.43 -21.98
CA ALA A 88 -29.64 22.72 -22.17
C ALA A 88 -31.13 22.48 -22.36
N ASN A 89 -31.93 22.89 -21.38
CA ASN A 89 -33.36 23.15 -21.58
C ASN A 89 -33.50 24.37 -22.48
N ALA A 90 -34.27 24.24 -23.55
CA ALA A 90 -34.97 25.32 -24.23
C ALA A 90 -36.33 24.76 -24.68
#